data_AF-A0A3D0SKS5-F1
#
_entry.id   AF-A0A3D0SKS5-F1
#
_cell.length_a   1.000
_cell.length_b   1.000
_cell.length_c   1.000
_cell.angle_alpha   90.00
_cell.angle_beta   90.00
_cell.angle_gamma   90.00
#
_symmetry.space_group_name_H-M   'P 1'
#
loop_
_entity.id
_entity.type
_entity.pdbx_description
1 polymer ?
#
loop_
_entity_poly.entity_id
_entity_poly.type
_entity_poly.pdbx_seq_one_letter_code
_entity_poly.pdbx_strand_id
1 'polypeptide(L)'
;VWITNPLTMPPIMFACYQFGAWLLGRPSLDWAFEPTLDWFLRKVSDLGWPLLVGSMTTAVVASTLTFVIAHLLWRWHIVNKFRRRRRVVV
;
A
#
# COMPACT_ATOMS: atom_id res chain seq x y z
N VAL A 1 2.57 -0.86 -17.92
CA VAL A 1 1.74 -1.80 -17.13
C VAL A 1 2.65 -2.91 -16.63
N TRP A 2 3.04 -2.94 -15.35
CA TRP A 2 3.87 -4.03 -14.81
C TRP A 2 3.43 -4.55 -13.42
N ILE A 3 2.43 -3.94 -12.76
CA ILE A 3 1.85 -4.46 -11.50
C ILE A 3 0.31 -4.36 -11.51
N THR A 4 -0.24 -3.24 -11.98
CA THR A 4 -1.69 -2.99 -11.96
C THR A 4 -2.30 -3.08 -13.36
N ASN A 5 -3.33 -3.90 -13.53
CA ASN A 5 -4.13 -4.10 -14.75
C ASN A 5 -5.63 -3.79 -14.46
N PRO A 6 -6.51 -3.68 -15.48
CA PRO A 6 -7.92 -3.35 -15.27
C PRO A 6 -8.67 -4.29 -14.30
N LEU A 7 -8.19 -5.52 -14.13
CA LEU A 7 -8.77 -6.50 -13.21
C LEU A 7 -8.31 -6.29 -11.76
N THR A 8 -7.05 -5.89 -11.56
CA THR A 8 -6.44 -5.70 -10.23
C THR A 8 -6.59 -4.28 -9.70
N MET A 9 -6.81 -3.29 -10.56
CA MET A 9 -7.05 -1.90 -10.16
C MET A 9 -8.26 -1.74 -9.24
N PRO A 10 -9.47 -2.26 -9.56
CA PRO A 10 -10.64 -2.09 -8.71
C PRO A 10 -10.44 -2.58 -7.27
N PRO A 11 -9.97 -3.82 -7.00
CA PRO A 11 -9.78 -4.28 -5.62
C PRO A 11 -8.68 -3.50 -4.88
N ILE A 12 -7.59 -3.12 -5.56
CA ILE A 12 -6.51 -2.33 -4.94
C ILE A 12 -7.01 -0.94 -4.54
N MET A 13 -7.71 -0.25 -5.46
CA MET A 13 -8.26 1.07 -5.19
C MET A 13 -9.33 1.02 -4.09
N PHE A 14 -10.17 -0.02 -4.08
CA PHE A 14 -11.15 -0.23 -3.03
C PHE A 14 -10.49 -0.41 -1.66
N ALA A 15 -9.43 -1.22 -1.56
CA ALA A 15 -8.69 -1.41 -0.32
C ALA A 15 -8.04 -0.10 0.17
N CYS A 16 -7.40 0.66 -0.72
CA CYS A 16 -6.84 1.98 -0.39
C CYS A 16 -7.92 2.96 0.05
N TYR A 17 -9.06 3.00 -0.65
CA TYR A 17 -10.20 3.85 -0.28
C TYR A 17 -10.72 3.50 1.12
N GLN A 18 -10.97 2.22 1.39
CA GLN A 18 -11.50 1.76 2.68
C GLN A 18 -10.54 2.11 3.82
N PHE A 19 -9.24 1.89 3.60
CA PHE A 19 -8.22 2.26 4.57
C PHE A 19 -8.14 3.77 4.81
N GLY A 20 -8.21 4.57 3.74
CA GLY A 20 -8.22 6.02 3.87
C GLY A 20 -9.51 6.58 4.48
N ALA A 21 -10.67 5.97 4.21
CA ALA A 21 -11.94 6.35 4.80
C ALA A 21 -11.93 6.06 6.31
N TRP A 22 -11.37 4.92 6.70
CA TRP A 22 -11.12 4.57 8.09
C TRP A 22 -10.18 5.57 8.78
N LEU A 23 -9.06 5.94 8.14
CA LEU A 23 -8.14 6.96 8.66
C LEU A 23 -8.78 8.34 8.83
N LEU A 24 -9.68 8.72 7.93
CA LEU A 24 -10.38 10.01 7.95
C LEU A 24 -11.65 10.00 8.82
N GLY A 25 -12.00 8.87 9.44
CA GLY A 25 -13.22 8.73 10.24
C GLY A 25 -14.51 8.93 9.42
N ARG A 26 -14.47 8.71 8.11
CA ARG A 26 -15.64 8.85 7.24
C ARG A 26 -16.39 7.52 7.16
N PRO A 27 -17.74 7.54 7.16
CA PRO A 27 -18.51 6.34 6.89
C PRO A 27 -18.13 5.80 5.51
N SER A 28 -17.93 4.49 5.40
CA SER A 28 -17.77 3.81 4.12
C SER A 28 -18.97 4.15 3.24
N LEU A 29 -18.74 4.51 1.98
CA LEU A 29 -19.78 4.95 1.06
C LEU A 29 -20.95 3.96 1.04
N ASP A 30 -22.17 4.44 1.31
CA ASP A 30 -23.38 3.68 0.99
C ASP A 30 -23.39 3.42 -0.52
N TRP A 31 -23.23 2.15 -0.88
CA TRP A 31 -22.97 1.72 -2.25
C TRP A 31 -24.26 1.67 -3.08
N ALA A 32 -24.91 2.83 -3.26
CA ALA A 32 -25.90 3.04 -4.30
C ALA A 32 -25.17 3.34 -5.62
N PHE A 33 -24.66 2.28 -6.25
CA PHE A 33 -23.94 2.38 -7.52
C PHE A 33 -24.93 2.71 -8.64
N GLU A 34 -24.87 3.94 -9.14
CA GLU A 34 -25.53 4.32 -10.38
C GLU A 34 -24.47 4.47 -11.48
N PRO A 35 -24.53 3.68 -12.55
CA PRO A 35 -23.55 3.73 -13.64
C PRO A 35 -23.83 4.91 -14.57
N THR A 36 -23.89 6.13 -14.03
CA THR A 36 -24.07 7.37 -14.79
C THR A 36 -22.86 8.27 -14.62
N LEU A 37 -22.51 9.01 -15.68
CA LEU A 37 -21.36 9.90 -15.68
C LEU A 37 -21.53 11.04 -14.65
N ASP A 38 -22.77 11.52 -14.47
CA ASP A 38 -23.12 12.52 -13.46
C ASP A 38 -22.93 12.00 -12.03
N TRP A 39 -23.32 10.76 -11.75
CA TRP A 39 -23.06 10.14 -10.45
C TRP A 39 -21.55 10.04 -10.18
N PHE A 40 -20.79 9.61 -11.18
CA PHE A 40 -19.34 9.48 -11.07
C PHE A 40 -18.67 10.83 -10.79
N LEU A 41 -19.01 11.88 -11.54
CA LEU A 41 -18.44 13.22 -11.35
C LEU A 41 -18.79 13.82 -9.99
N ARG A 42 -20.01 13.60 -9.49
CA ARG A 42 -20.44 14.05 -8.15
C ARG A 42 -19.66 13.32 -7.05
N LYS A 43 -19.46 12.01 -7.21
CA LYS A 43 -18.80 11.16 -6.22
C LYS A 43 -17.27 11.19 -6.28
N VAL A 44 -16.66 11.65 -7.38
CA VAL A 44 -15.20 11.76 -7.52
C VAL A 44 -14.55 12.57 -6.39
N SER A 45 -15.19 13.65 -5.93
CA SER A 45 -14.65 14.45 -4.82
C SER A 45 -14.73 13.72 -3.46
N ASP A 46 -15.80 12.95 -3.24
CA ASP A 46 -16.00 12.13 -2.05
C ASP A 46 -15.07 10.90 -2.01
N LEU A 47 -14.81 10.28 -3.17
CA LEU A 47 -13.89 9.15 -3.29
C LEU A 47 -12.42 9.58 -3.30
N GLY A 48 -12.11 10.74 -3.87
CA GLY A 48 -10.75 11.20 -4.13
C GLY A 48 -9.93 11.39 -2.86
N TRP A 49 -10.50 12.02 -1.84
CA TRP A 49 -9.80 12.30 -0.58
C TRP A 49 -9.41 11.03 0.19
N PRO A 50 -10.34 10.11 0.52
CA PRO A 50 -9.98 8.86 1.18
C PRO A 50 -9.02 8.02 0.36
N LEU A 51 -9.24 7.91 -0.95
CA LEU A 51 -8.37 7.14 -1.82
C LEU A 51 -6.93 7.69 -1.82
N LEU A 52 -6.77 9.01 -1.89
CA LEU A 52 -5.46 9.66 -1.86
C LEU A 52 -4.76 9.42 -0.53
N VAL A 53 -5.44 9.69 0.60
CA VAL A 53 -4.89 9.50 1.95
C VAL A 53 -4.51 8.05 2.19
N GLY A 54 -5.39 7.12 1.84
CA GLY A 54 -5.12 5.68 1.97
C GLY A 54 -3.93 5.24 1.13
N SER A 55 -3.86 5.69 -0.14
CA SER A 55 -2.76 5.33 -1.05
C SER A 55 -1.41 5.91 -0.62
N MET A 56 -1.37 7.17 -0.18
CA MET A 56 -0.12 7.77 0.30
C MET A 56 0.36 7.11 1.60
N THR A 57 -0.57 6.82 2.52
CA THR A 57 -0.24 6.16 3.78
C THR A 57 0.29 4.75 3.54
N THR A 58 -0.38 3.97 2.68
CA THR A 58 0.10 2.62 2.34
C THR A 58 1.46 2.66 1.64
N ALA A 59 1.70 3.62 0.75
CA ALA A 59 3.00 3.79 0.10
C ALA A 59 4.13 4.09 1.10
N VAL A 60 3.91 5.02 2.04
CA VAL A 60 4.89 5.37 3.09
C VAL A 60 5.17 4.17 4.00
N VAL A 61 4.13 3.45 4.44
CA VAL A 61 4.30 2.27 5.29
C VAL A 61 5.03 1.15 4.54
N ALA A 62 4.60 0.84 3.32
CA ALA A 62 5.19 -0.24 2.53
C ALA A 62 6.65 0.03 2.16
N SER A 63 6.98 1.27 1.76
CA SER A 63 8.35 1.67 1.43
C SER A 63 9.27 1.62 2.65
N THR A 64 8.83 2.16 3.79
CA THR A 64 9.57 2.11 5.05
C THR A 64 9.82 0.67 5.48
N LEU A 65 8.77 -0.16 5.47
CA LEU A 65 8.87 -1.56 5.85
C LEU A 65 9.82 -2.33 4.93
N THR A 66 9.71 -2.13 3.62
CA THR A 66 10.59 -2.77 2.63
C THR A 66 12.04 -2.37 2.85
N PHE A 67 12.32 -1.09 3.09
CA PHE A 67 13.67 -0.61 3.37
C PHE A 67 14.25 -1.24 4.64
N VAL A 68 13.47 -1.24 5.74
CA VAL A 68 13.91 -1.83 7.02
C VAL A 68 14.17 -3.33 6.86
N ILE A 69 13.26 -4.07 6.22
CA ILE A 69 13.43 -5.51 5.97
C ILE A 69 14.69 -5.77 5.15
N ALA A 70 14.87 -5.05 4.03
CA ALA A 70 16.04 -5.20 3.18
C ALA A 70 17.35 -4.91 3.94
N HIS A 71 17.35 -3.85 4.76
CA HIS A 71 18.51 -3.48 5.57
C HIS A 71 18.85 -4.54 6.63
N LEU A 72 17.84 -5.07 7.33
CA LEU A 72 18.02 -6.13 8.32
C LEU A 72 18.51 -7.43 7.68
N LEU A 73 17.95 -7.82 6.54
CA LEU A 73 18.39 -9.00 5.79
C LEU A 73 19.83 -8.85 5.31
N TRP A 74 20.20 -7.68 4.78
CA TRP A 74 21.58 -7.39 4.39
C TRP A 74 22.54 -7.48 5.58
N ARG A 75 22.20 -6.84 6.70
CA ARG A 75 23.02 -6.86 7.92
C ARG A 75 23.20 -8.29 8.43
N TRP A 76 22.12 -9.08 8.47
CA TRP A 76 22.17 -10.48 8.87
C TRP A 76 23.07 -11.31 7.95
N HIS A 77 22.91 -11.14 6.63
CA HIS A 77 23.73 -11.82 5.63
C HIS A 77 25.24 -11.54 5.81
N ILE A 78 25.61 -10.27 5.98
CA ILE A 78 27.01 -9.85 6.14
C ILE A 78 27.61 -10.36 7.47
N VAL A 79 26.89 -10.20 8.59
CA VAL A 79 27.36 -10.69 9.90
C VAL A 79 27.53 -12.21 9.88
N ASN A 80 26.60 -12.94 9.29
CA ASN A 80 26.69 -14.40 9.16
C ASN A 80 27.89 -14.82 8.30
N LYS A 81 28.16 -14.12 7.20
CA LYS A 81 29.33 -14.34 6.34
C LYS A 81 30.65 -14.17 7.11
N PHE A 82 30.79 -13.12 7.92
CA PHE A 82 31.98 -12.90 8.75
C PHE A 82 32.10 -13.91 9.91
N ARG A 83 30.98 -14.30 10.55
CA ARG A 83 30.98 -15.35 11.59
C ARG A 83 31.41 -16.71 11.03
N ARG A 84 30.96 -17.08 9.82
CA ARG A 84 31.38 -18.32 9.16
C ARG A 84 32.89 -18.35 8.86
N ARG A 85 33.48 -17.23 8.44
CA ARG A 85 34.94 -17.15 8.20
C ARG A 85 35.76 -17.32 9.47
N ARG A 86 35.30 -16.81 10.62
CA ARG A 86 36.00 -16.96 11.91
C ARG A 86 35.93 -18.37 12.51
N ARG A 87 34.99 -19.23 12.09
CA ARG A 87 34.91 -20.63 12.52
C ARG A 87 35.86 -21.58 11.78
N VAL A 88 36.41 -21.17 10.65
CA VAL A 88 37.28 -22.03 9.80
C VAL A 88 38.76 -21.81 10.09
N VAL A 89 39.11 -20.75 10.84
CA VAL A 89 40.50 -20.36 11.15
C VAL A 89 40.90 -20.68 12.60
N VAL A 90 40.12 -21.53 13.28
CA VAL A 90 40.45 -22.11 14.59
C VAL A 90 40.41 -23.63 14.43
#